data_AF-A0ABD1X7M2-F1
#
_entry.id   AF-A0ABD1X7M2-F1
#
_cell.length_a   1.000
_cell.length_b   1.000
_cell.length_c   1.000
_cell.angle_alpha   90.00
_cell.angle_beta   90.00
_cell.angle_gamma   90.00
#
_symmetry.space_group_name_H-M   'P 1'
#
loop_
_entity.id
_entity.type
_entity.pdbx_description
1 polymer ?
#
loop_
_entity_poly.entity_id
_entity_poly.type
_entity_poly.pdbx_seq_one_letter_code
_entity_poly.pdbx_strand_id
1 'polypeptide(L)'
;MDLPEDVWIDVLVRLPPQDVLNFRYVSKKWNKLIHNRIFLRSYAEERKGSSNQLLGFFQTAQKYSISDHKPPIRVLPLLGKQIGYIPSFLGYFICSSNGLILCGLHSATYYVVNPLTKKSVSLPPPKNKCSYTSVGMICEENTTKLVANYKVVRAFVPIGCKVDNKMKIETYSSKKGKWVESILIATGKLGRMSSDAPLVINGVFHWHSPNRFVTLYNPNDLEGKNHLQIIQYPATRPFVSYNICSRTSDDILWCGQTYGRNLKIWMLPKSDQGYKRSCNIPKEEWILMHELTSNSLNNDYLMIRKTRARLHDFRTDLTLIALNPWNPSIVFFKIGETIFKCNAETKLIELVQFSGIPIADPYLKYSWIPYFESQRILCQSQLEKLETNLENRVTDKLERNMRQWM
;
A
#
# COMPACT_ATOMS: atom_id res chain seq x y z
N MET A 1 -17.13 -25.32 35.60
CA MET A 1 -18.20 -24.94 34.67
C MET A 1 -17.57 -24.60 33.34
N ASP A 2 -17.92 -25.34 32.29
CA ASP A 2 -17.50 -25.00 30.92
C ASP A 2 -18.40 -23.86 30.43
N LEU A 3 -17.81 -22.72 30.07
CA LEU A 3 -18.57 -21.64 29.44
C LEU A 3 -19.06 -22.09 28.04
N PRO A 4 -20.27 -21.65 27.63
CA PRO A 4 -20.82 -21.89 26.28
C PRO A 4 -19.90 -21.42 25.13
N GLU A 5 -20.02 -22.04 23.95
CA GLU A 5 -19.15 -21.78 22.78
C GLU A 5 -19.27 -20.34 22.26
N ASP A 6 -20.49 -19.81 22.22
CA ASP A 6 -20.84 -18.44 21.86
C ASP A 6 -20.19 -17.40 22.77
N VAL A 7 -20.17 -17.63 24.09
CA VAL A 7 -19.49 -16.75 25.04
C VAL A 7 -17.98 -16.68 24.76
N TRP A 8 -17.36 -17.82 24.42
CA TRP A 8 -15.94 -17.82 24.05
C TRP A 8 -15.67 -17.11 22.73
N ILE A 9 -16.57 -17.23 21.75
CA ILE A 9 -16.49 -16.49 20.49
C ILE A 9 -16.51 -14.98 20.77
N ASP A 10 -17.45 -14.51 21.58
CA ASP A 10 -17.56 -13.09 21.94
C ASP A 10 -16.32 -12.54 22.65
N VAL A 11 -15.72 -13.35 23.53
CA VAL A 11 -14.45 -13.00 24.19
C VAL A 11 -13.33 -12.89 23.16
N LEU A 12 -13.13 -13.92 22.33
CA LEU A 12 -12.03 -13.97 21.36
C LEU A 12 -12.15 -12.88 20.28
N VAL A 13 -13.36 -12.51 19.88
CA VAL A 13 -13.61 -11.50 18.84
C VAL A 13 -13.05 -10.13 19.21
N ARG A 14 -13.00 -9.83 20.51
CA ARG A 14 -12.47 -8.56 21.04
C ARG A 14 -10.95 -8.55 21.17
N LEU A 15 -10.30 -9.70 21.10
CA LEU A 15 -8.85 -9.81 21.31
C LEU A 15 -8.06 -9.42 20.05
N PRO A 16 -6.90 -8.77 20.19
CA PRO A 16 -5.99 -8.48 19.09
C PRO A 16 -5.65 -9.72 18.24
N PRO A 17 -5.38 -9.55 16.93
CA PRO A 17 -4.96 -10.62 16.03
C PRO A 17 -3.89 -11.56 16.60
N GLN A 18 -2.84 -10.97 17.19
CA GLN A 18 -1.70 -11.73 17.71
C GLN A 18 -2.10 -12.65 18.86
N ASP A 19 -2.97 -12.18 19.76
CA ASP A 19 -3.40 -12.96 20.92
C ASP A 19 -4.29 -14.12 20.48
N VAL A 20 -5.25 -13.86 19.59
CA VAL A 20 -6.08 -14.91 18.99
C VAL A 20 -5.23 -15.95 18.26
N LEU A 21 -4.18 -15.54 17.55
CA LEU A 21 -3.25 -16.49 16.92
C LEU A 21 -2.55 -17.37 17.97
N ASN A 22 -2.13 -16.80 19.09
CA ASN A 22 -1.49 -17.52 20.18
C ASN A 22 -2.44 -18.50 20.90
N PHE A 23 -3.71 -18.15 21.08
CA PHE A 23 -4.71 -19.02 21.74
C PHE A 23 -4.93 -20.36 21.02
N ARG A 24 -4.62 -20.46 19.73
CA ARG A 24 -4.67 -21.74 18.98
C ARG A 24 -3.75 -22.81 19.57
N TYR A 25 -2.64 -22.38 20.17
CA TYR A 25 -1.64 -23.28 20.74
C TYR A 25 -1.97 -23.66 22.20
N VAL A 26 -2.99 -23.05 22.80
CA VAL A 26 -3.37 -23.29 24.20
C VAL A 26 -4.18 -24.58 24.35
N SER A 27 -5.14 -24.86 23.47
CA SER A 27 -5.89 -26.12 23.49
C SER A 27 -6.53 -26.47 22.16
N LYS A 28 -6.89 -27.75 21.98
CA LYS A 28 -7.67 -28.23 20.81
C LYS A 28 -9.04 -27.54 20.70
N LYS A 29 -9.69 -27.22 21.83
CA LYS A 29 -10.97 -26.52 21.89
C LYS A 29 -10.84 -25.09 21.35
N TRP A 30 -9.83 -24.34 21.82
CA TRP A 30 -9.52 -22.99 21.33
C TRP A 30 -9.16 -23.00 19.85
N ASN A 31 -8.34 -23.97 19.42
CA ASN A 31 -7.99 -24.10 18.01
C ASN A 31 -9.23 -24.34 17.13
N LYS A 32 -10.13 -25.24 17.53
CA LYS A 32 -11.39 -25.51 16.81
C LYS A 32 -12.29 -24.27 16.73
N LEU A 33 -12.43 -23.55 17.85
CA LEU A 33 -13.18 -22.29 17.94
C LEU A 33 -12.66 -21.23 16.95
N ILE A 34 -11.34 -21.03 16.92
CA ILE A 34 -10.71 -20.02 16.07
C ILE A 34 -10.82 -20.38 14.58
N HIS A 35 -10.96 -21.66 14.25
CA HIS A 35 -11.22 -22.13 12.88
C HIS A 35 -12.72 -22.14 12.51
N ASN A 36 -13.63 -21.84 13.45
CA ASN A 36 -15.06 -21.82 13.22
C ASN A 36 -15.44 -20.63 12.29
N ARG A 37 -16.31 -20.89 11.30
CA ARG A 37 -16.78 -19.87 10.35
C ARG A 37 -17.53 -18.73 11.04
N ILE A 38 -18.30 -19.03 12.08
CA ILE A 38 -19.04 -18.05 12.87
C ILE A 38 -18.04 -17.09 13.52
N PHE A 39 -17.04 -17.65 14.22
CA PHE A 39 -15.97 -16.86 14.80
C PHE A 39 -15.26 -15.99 13.76
N LEU A 40 -14.85 -16.55 12.62
CA LEU A 40 -14.14 -15.80 11.58
C LEU A 40 -14.96 -14.67 10.98
N ARG A 41 -16.26 -14.90 10.77
CA ARG A 41 -17.18 -13.87 10.30
C ARG A 41 -17.35 -12.78 11.36
N SER A 42 -17.69 -13.15 12.59
CA SER A 42 -17.86 -12.19 13.70
C SER A 42 -16.58 -11.39 13.95
N TYR A 43 -15.42 -12.04 13.90
CA TYR A 43 -14.12 -11.38 14.03
C TYR A 43 -13.88 -10.38 12.90
N ALA A 44 -14.19 -10.74 11.66
CA ALA A 44 -14.05 -9.84 10.52
C ALA A 44 -15.00 -8.63 10.63
N GLU A 45 -16.26 -8.84 11.04
CA GLU A 45 -17.24 -7.76 11.22
C GLU A 45 -16.88 -6.83 12.37
N GLU A 46 -16.54 -7.34 13.57
CA GLU A 46 -16.10 -6.51 14.72
C GLU A 46 -14.88 -5.66 14.37
N ARG A 47 -14.05 -6.20 13.48
CA ARG A 47 -12.87 -5.51 12.99
C ARG A 47 -13.15 -4.51 11.88
N LYS A 48 -14.28 -4.60 11.17
CA LYS A 48 -14.66 -3.57 10.19
C LYS A 48 -14.89 -2.26 10.93
N GLY A 49 -13.92 -1.36 10.83
CA GLY A 49 -13.98 -0.04 11.47
C GLY A 49 -13.23 0.09 12.80
N SER A 50 -12.60 -0.96 13.35
CA SER A 50 -11.78 -0.83 14.57
C SER A 50 -10.28 -0.67 14.26
N SER A 51 -9.70 0.36 14.91
CA SER A 51 -8.35 0.92 14.79
C SER A 51 -7.98 1.53 13.43
N ASN A 52 -7.77 2.85 13.45
CA ASN A 52 -7.37 3.71 12.33
C ASN A 52 -5.94 4.20 12.50
N GLN A 53 -5.13 3.37 13.14
CA GLN A 53 -3.87 3.84 13.68
C GLN A 53 -2.77 3.74 12.63
N LEU A 54 -2.15 4.88 12.33
CA LEU A 54 -0.86 4.87 11.65
C LEU A 54 0.15 4.15 12.57
N LEU A 55 0.81 3.13 12.04
CA LEU A 55 1.85 2.38 12.74
C LEU A 55 3.25 2.92 12.44
N GLY A 56 3.43 3.52 11.26
CA GLY A 56 4.71 4.06 10.83
C GLY A 56 4.76 4.24 9.32
N PHE A 57 5.97 4.26 8.78
CA PHE A 57 6.22 4.43 7.35
C PHE A 57 7.19 3.37 6.82
N PHE A 58 6.92 2.91 5.60
CA PHE A 58 7.92 2.23 4.78
C PHE A 58 8.66 3.26 3.95
N GLN A 59 9.99 3.15 3.92
CA GLN A 59 10.83 3.88 2.99
C GLN A 59 11.28 2.90 1.90
N THR A 60 10.95 3.22 0.65
CA THR A 60 11.27 2.37 -0.52
C THR A 60 12.01 3.18 -1.57
N ALA A 61 13.14 2.69 -2.05
CA ALA A 61 13.89 3.33 -3.12
C ALA A 61 13.10 3.25 -4.43
N GLN A 62 13.21 4.27 -5.28
CA GLN A 62 12.62 4.21 -6.61
C GLN A 62 13.22 3.05 -7.42
N LYS A 63 12.32 2.35 -8.13
CA LYS A 63 12.50 0.99 -8.69
C LYS A 63 13.60 0.83 -9.76
N TYR A 64 14.31 1.89 -10.15
CA TYR A 64 15.26 1.89 -11.28
C TYR A 64 16.61 2.51 -10.96
N SER A 65 17.09 2.38 -9.71
CA SER A 65 18.52 2.63 -9.51
C SER A 65 19.32 1.64 -10.36
N ILE A 66 20.25 2.17 -11.15
CA ILE A 66 21.19 1.42 -11.98
C ILE A 66 22.24 0.70 -11.12
N SER A 67 22.26 0.94 -9.80
CA SER A 67 23.19 0.29 -8.89
C SER A 67 22.76 -1.13 -8.52
N ASP A 68 23.72 -2.06 -8.47
CA ASP A 68 23.58 -3.42 -7.92
C ASP A 68 23.18 -3.46 -6.43
N HIS A 69 23.00 -2.29 -5.81
CA HIS A 69 22.55 -2.16 -4.44
C HIS A 69 21.06 -2.45 -4.35
N LYS A 70 20.75 -3.48 -3.56
CA LYS A 70 19.40 -3.84 -3.12
C LYS A 70 19.16 -3.13 -1.78
N PRO A 71 18.74 -1.85 -1.74
CA PRO A 71 18.49 -1.20 -0.47
C PRO A 71 17.41 -1.99 0.27
N PRO A 72 17.66 -2.35 1.53
CA PRO A 72 16.73 -3.15 2.32
C PRO A 72 15.42 -2.39 2.52
N ILE A 73 14.34 -3.14 2.74
CA ILE A 73 13.09 -2.54 3.25
C ILE A 73 13.39 -1.80 4.55
N ARG A 74 13.21 -0.49 4.55
CA ARG A 74 13.28 0.32 5.77
C ARG A 74 11.90 0.60 6.30
N VAL A 75 11.77 0.40 7.60
CA VAL A 75 10.53 0.61 8.34
C VAL A 75 10.83 1.58 9.47
N LEU A 76 9.98 2.57 9.61
CA LEU A 76 10.09 3.65 10.58
C LEU A 76 8.80 3.68 11.40
N PRO A 77 8.70 2.88 12.48
CA PRO A 77 7.54 2.86 13.35
C PRO A 77 7.35 4.22 14.03
N LEU A 78 6.11 4.64 14.24
CA LEU A 78 5.84 5.77 15.14
C LEU A 78 6.34 5.46 16.56
N LEU A 79 6.69 6.50 17.33
CA LEU A 79 7.12 6.30 18.71
C LEU A 79 6.08 5.50 19.51
N GLY A 80 6.55 4.50 20.25
CA GLY A 80 5.70 3.59 21.03
C GLY A 80 4.89 2.59 20.19
N LYS A 81 5.06 2.55 18.86
CA LYS A 81 4.40 1.57 17.98
C LYS A 81 5.39 0.51 17.53
N GLN A 82 4.86 -0.70 17.36
CA GLN A 82 5.61 -1.83 16.84
C GLN A 82 5.04 -2.22 15.48
N ILE A 83 5.95 -2.48 14.54
CA ILE A 83 5.63 -3.10 13.26
C ILE A 83 6.21 -4.51 13.33
N GLY A 84 5.41 -5.51 12.93
CA GLY A 84 5.81 -6.93 12.97
C GLY A 84 7.03 -7.24 12.10
N TYR A 85 7.34 -8.53 11.97
CA TYR A 85 8.54 -8.97 11.25
C TYR A 85 8.50 -8.57 9.77
N ILE A 86 9.50 -7.80 9.33
CA ILE A 86 9.70 -7.42 7.94
C ILE A 86 11.05 -7.99 7.46
N PRO A 87 11.05 -8.96 6.53
CA PRO A 87 12.28 -9.56 6.03
C PRO A 87 12.97 -8.62 5.05
N SER A 88 13.91 -7.82 5.54
CA SER A 88 14.66 -6.83 4.77
C SER A 88 15.46 -7.43 3.60
N PHE A 89 15.81 -8.72 3.69
CA PHE A 89 16.55 -9.45 2.66
C PHE A 89 15.70 -9.86 1.44
N LEU A 90 14.37 -9.78 1.51
CA LEU A 90 13.48 -10.16 0.40
C LEU A 90 13.35 -9.10 -0.70
N GLY A 91 14.10 -8.00 -0.61
CA GLY A 91 14.14 -6.94 -1.62
C GLY A 91 13.40 -5.68 -1.19
N TYR A 92 12.62 -5.08 -2.09
CA TYR A 92 11.95 -3.82 -1.85
C TYR A 92 10.51 -4.03 -1.37
N PHE A 93 10.02 -3.14 -0.51
CA PHE A 93 8.59 -3.06 -0.21
C PHE A 93 7.84 -2.51 -1.43
N ILE A 94 6.73 -3.18 -1.79
CA ILE A 94 5.88 -2.79 -2.92
C ILE A 94 4.58 -2.21 -2.39
N CYS A 95 3.81 -2.98 -1.62
CA CYS A 95 2.55 -2.54 -1.03
C CYS A 95 2.14 -3.47 0.11
N SER A 96 1.12 -3.09 0.87
CA SER A 96 0.43 -3.94 1.84
C SER A 96 -1.06 -4.02 1.55
N SER A 97 -1.70 -5.12 1.93
CA SER A 97 -3.16 -5.29 1.82
C SER A 97 -3.66 -6.27 2.88
N ASN A 98 -4.62 -5.83 3.71
CA ASN A 98 -5.14 -6.57 4.87
C ASN A 98 -4.04 -7.22 5.73
N GLY A 99 -2.95 -6.49 5.97
CA GLY A 99 -1.87 -6.90 6.86
C GLY A 99 -0.85 -7.86 6.24
N LEU A 100 -1.08 -8.30 5.00
CA LEU A 100 -0.05 -8.95 4.21
C LEU A 100 0.78 -7.91 3.47
N ILE A 101 2.04 -8.24 3.24
CA ILE A 101 3.00 -7.39 2.54
C ILE A 101 3.44 -8.07 1.27
N LEU A 102 3.43 -7.31 0.17
CA LEU A 102 4.09 -7.68 -1.07
C LEU A 102 5.47 -7.01 -1.11
N CYS A 103 6.51 -7.80 -1.27
CA CYS A 103 7.88 -7.34 -1.46
C CYS A 103 8.58 -8.15 -2.55
N GLY A 104 9.79 -7.75 -2.97
CA GLY A 104 10.54 -8.50 -3.97
C GLY A 104 11.63 -7.72 -4.67
N LEU A 105 12.39 -8.40 -5.52
CA LEU A 105 13.33 -7.78 -6.45
C LEU A 105 12.62 -7.56 -7.77
N HIS A 106 12.08 -6.36 -7.90
CA HIS A 106 11.36 -5.93 -9.09
C HIS A 106 12.28 -5.90 -10.33
N SER A 107 11.84 -6.32 -11.52
CA SER A 107 10.51 -6.83 -11.87
C SER A 107 10.40 -8.37 -11.88
N ALA A 108 11.36 -9.09 -11.29
CA ALA A 108 11.53 -10.52 -11.51
C ALA A 108 10.94 -11.43 -10.41
N THR A 109 11.11 -11.08 -9.14
CA THR A 109 10.72 -11.94 -8.01
C THR A 109 9.79 -11.19 -7.05
N TYR A 110 8.78 -11.90 -6.55
CA TYR A 110 7.81 -11.35 -5.62
C TYR A 110 7.53 -12.34 -4.49
N TYR A 111 7.36 -11.80 -3.29
CA TYR A 111 7.05 -12.53 -2.08
C TYR A 111 5.84 -11.91 -1.39
N VAL A 112 4.97 -12.76 -0.86
CA VAL A 112 3.89 -12.32 0.04
C VAL A 112 4.24 -12.76 1.45
N VAL A 113 4.37 -11.78 2.35
CA VAL A 113 4.81 -11.96 3.73
C VAL A 113 3.66 -11.67 4.67
N ASN A 114 3.53 -12.51 5.70
CA ASN A 114 2.70 -12.22 6.87
C ASN A 114 3.59 -11.79 8.05
N PRO A 115 3.60 -10.50 8.42
CA PRO A 115 4.45 -9.99 9.50
C PRO A 115 4.13 -10.54 10.88
N LEU A 116 2.88 -10.98 11.13
CA LEU A 116 2.46 -11.55 12.41
C LEU A 116 2.96 -12.98 12.60
N THR A 117 2.85 -13.79 11.55
CA THR A 117 3.23 -15.22 11.61
C THR A 117 4.68 -15.46 11.17
N LYS A 118 5.38 -14.42 10.67
CA LYS A 118 6.73 -14.49 10.10
C LYS A 118 6.88 -15.46 8.91
N LYS A 119 5.76 -15.89 8.32
CA LYS A 119 5.75 -16.81 7.18
C LYS A 119 5.77 -16.01 5.86
N SER A 120 6.43 -16.54 4.82
CA SER A 120 6.51 -15.91 3.48
C SER A 120 6.34 -16.90 2.32
N VAL A 121 5.61 -16.49 1.26
CA VAL A 121 5.39 -17.29 0.02
C VAL A 121 6.16 -16.62 -1.11
N SER A 122 7.00 -17.37 -1.84
CA SER A 122 7.50 -16.91 -3.15
C SER A 122 6.45 -17.12 -4.22
N LEU A 123 6.18 -16.10 -5.01
CA LEU A 123 5.33 -16.24 -6.19
C LEU A 123 6.13 -16.89 -7.33
N PRO A 124 5.48 -17.63 -8.24
CA PRO A 124 6.14 -18.08 -9.45
C PRO A 124 6.64 -16.87 -10.26
N PRO A 125 7.72 -17.01 -11.05
CA PRO A 125 8.17 -15.94 -11.92
C PRO A 125 7.05 -15.48 -12.86
N PRO A 126 6.87 -14.16 -13.06
CA PRO A 126 5.96 -13.65 -14.08
C PRO A 126 6.41 -14.07 -15.48
N LYS A 127 5.48 -14.11 -16.44
CA LYS A 127 5.83 -14.51 -17.81
C LYS A 127 6.60 -13.40 -18.52
N ASN A 128 6.21 -12.14 -18.29
CA ASN A 128 6.85 -10.98 -18.90
C ASN A 128 7.95 -10.36 -18.01
N LYS A 129 9.17 -10.27 -18.55
CA LYS A 129 10.35 -9.65 -17.91
C LYS A 129 10.47 -8.13 -18.15
N CYS A 130 9.36 -7.44 -18.42
CA CYS A 130 9.40 -5.99 -18.65
C CYS A 130 9.99 -5.28 -17.42
N SER A 131 10.97 -4.40 -17.62
CA SER A 131 11.54 -3.58 -16.53
C SER A 131 10.53 -2.55 -16.05
N TYR A 132 9.76 -1.95 -16.96
CA TYR A 132 8.79 -0.89 -16.65
C TYR A 132 7.42 -1.44 -16.25
N THR A 133 7.31 -1.93 -15.01
CA THR A 133 6.02 -2.44 -14.49
C THR A 133 5.58 -1.77 -13.19
N SER A 134 4.27 -1.53 -13.08
CA SER A 134 3.63 -1.19 -11.81
C SER A 134 3.01 -2.44 -11.22
N VAL A 135 3.15 -2.65 -9.91
CA VAL A 135 2.71 -3.89 -9.24
C VAL A 135 2.03 -3.55 -7.94
N GLY A 136 0.87 -4.15 -7.69
CA GLY A 136 0.19 -4.09 -6.41
C GLY A 136 -0.55 -5.38 -6.08
N MET A 137 -1.12 -5.43 -4.89
CA MET A 137 -1.79 -6.61 -4.34
C MET A 137 -3.15 -6.23 -3.73
N ILE A 138 -4.12 -7.12 -3.90
CA ILE A 138 -5.37 -7.13 -3.14
C ILE A 138 -5.42 -8.43 -2.35
N CYS A 139 -5.65 -8.32 -1.05
CA CYS A 139 -6.09 -9.43 -0.23
C CYS A 139 -7.62 -9.51 -0.27
N GLU A 140 -8.14 -10.64 -0.72
CA GLU A 140 -9.57 -10.96 -0.71
C GLU A 140 -9.97 -11.44 0.68
N GLU A 141 -11.10 -10.92 1.18
CA GLU A 141 -11.64 -11.36 2.45
C GLU A 141 -12.04 -12.85 2.40
N ASN A 142 -11.67 -13.59 3.44
CA ASN A 142 -12.03 -15.00 3.58
C ASN A 142 -12.53 -15.27 5.00
N THR A 143 -13.84 -15.17 5.17
CA THR A 143 -14.53 -15.45 6.45
C THR A 143 -14.84 -16.94 6.64
N THR A 144 -14.50 -17.79 5.66
CA THR A 144 -14.84 -19.22 5.72
C THR A 144 -13.69 -20.11 6.22
N LYS A 145 -12.45 -19.63 6.06
CA LYS A 145 -11.22 -20.35 6.41
C LYS A 145 -10.15 -19.35 6.79
N LEU A 146 -9.23 -19.75 7.67
CA LEU A 146 -8.04 -18.99 8.09
C LEU A 146 -6.95 -18.91 7.01
N VAL A 147 -7.36 -18.81 5.75
CA VAL A 147 -6.50 -18.78 4.58
C VAL A 147 -6.66 -17.45 3.86
N ALA A 148 -5.57 -16.70 3.74
CA ALA A 148 -5.59 -15.51 2.90
C ALA A 148 -5.70 -15.89 1.43
N ASN A 149 -6.66 -15.25 0.76
CA ASN A 149 -6.73 -15.25 -0.69
C ASN A 149 -6.21 -13.89 -1.17
N TYR A 150 -5.39 -13.87 -2.21
CA TYR A 150 -4.89 -12.61 -2.74
C TYR A 150 -4.67 -12.69 -4.24
N LYS A 151 -4.75 -11.51 -4.85
CA LYS A 151 -4.40 -11.27 -6.24
C LYS A 151 -3.24 -10.28 -6.31
N VAL A 152 -2.25 -10.57 -7.14
CA VAL A 152 -1.16 -9.63 -7.46
C VAL A 152 -1.30 -9.24 -8.91
N VAL A 153 -1.41 -7.93 -9.17
CA VAL A 153 -1.58 -7.40 -10.53
C VAL A 153 -0.33 -6.64 -10.92
N ARG A 154 0.26 -7.03 -12.05
CA ARG A 154 1.35 -6.34 -12.72
C ARG A 154 0.80 -5.65 -13.96
N ALA A 155 0.92 -4.35 -14.05
CA ALA A 155 0.60 -3.57 -15.24
C ALA A 155 1.90 -3.19 -15.96
N PHE A 156 1.93 -3.36 -17.28
CA PHE A 156 3.10 -3.06 -18.09
C PHE A 156 2.73 -2.25 -19.32
N VAL A 157 3.56 -1.24 -19.60
CA VAL A 157 3.49 -0.45 -20.83
C VAL A 157 4.77 -0.73 -21.61
N PRO A 158 4.70 -1.46 -22.72
CA PRO A 158 5.90 -1.75 -23.50
C PRO A 158 6.54 -0.45 -24.03
N ILE A 159 7.86 -0.37 -23.97
CA ILE A 159 8.64 0.77 -24.47
C ILE A 159 8.35 0.95 -25.96
N GLY A 160 8.10 2.19 -26.39
CA GLY A 160 7.85 2.52 -27.81
C GLY A 160 6.42 2.29 -28.30
N CYS A 161 5.48 1.92 -27.42
CA CYS A 161 4.06 1.84 -27.81
C CYS A 161 3.49 3.21 -28.16
N LYS A 162 2.71 3.27 -29.24
CA LYS A 162 1.87 4.42 -29.58
C LYS A 162 0.86 4.68 -28.46
N VAL A 163 0.46 5.94 -28.32
CA VAL A 163 -0.64 6.33 -27.43
C VAL A 163 -1.91 5.58 -27.86
N ASP A 164 -2.31 4.58 -27.07
CA ASP A 164 -3.48 3.73 -27.29
C ASP A 164 -4.34 3.71 -26.00
N ASN A 165 -5.54 3.13 -26.07
CA ASN A 165 -6.39 2.91 -24.90
C ASN A 165 -6.19 1.53 -24.26
N LYS A 166 -5.26 0.70 -24.75
CA LYS A 166 -5.04 -0.65 -24.23
C LYS A 166 -3.90 -0.72 -23.22
N MET A 167 -4.10 -1.45 -22.13
CA MET A 167 -3.07 -1.76 -21.14
C MET A 167 -2.97 -3.27 -20.95
N LYS A 168 -1.77 -3.83 -21.07
CA LYS A 168 -1.54 -5.23 -20.74
C LYS A 168 -1.29 -5.38 -19.24
N ILE A 169 -1.89 -6.41 -18.65
CA ILE A 169 -1.66 -6.78 -17.27
C ILE A 169 -1.44 -8.29 -17.12
N GLU A 170 -0.76 -8.66 -16.04
CA GLU A 170 -0.68 -10.03 -15.54
C GLU A 170 -1.26 -10.07 -14.13
N THR A 171 -2.18 -10.99 -13.89
CA THR A 171 -2.78 -11.22 -12.57
C THR A 171 -2.39 -12.59 -12.06
N TYR A 172 -1.68 -12.65 -10.93
CA TYR A 172 -1.52 -13.85 -10.12
C TYR A 172 -2.71 -14.00 -9.19
N SER A 173 -3.19 -15.22 -9.00
CA SER A 173 -4.21 -15.54 -7.99
C SER A 173 -3.69 -16.65 -7.08
N SER A 174 -3.71 -16.42 -5.76
CA SER A 174 -3.28 -17.43 -4.78
C SER A 174 -4.13 -18.71 -4.83
N LYS A 175 -5.41 -18.60 -5.19
CA LYS A 175 -6.31 -19.74 -5.39
C LYS A 175 -5.90 -20.65 -6.56
N LYS A 176 -5.34 -20.06 -7.62
CA LYS A 176 -4.97 -20.77 -8.85
C LYS A 176 -3.47 -21.07 -8.96
N GLY A 177 -2.64 -20.39 -8.16
CA GLY A 177 -1.18 -20.55 -8.16
C GLY A 177 -0.48 -20.15 -9.46
N LYS A 178 -1.12 -19.34 -10.34
CA LYS A 178 -0.57 -19.00 -11.66
C LYS A 178 -0.88 -17.57 -12.09
N TRP A 179 0.00 -17.04 -12.96
CA TRP A 179 -0.18 -15.77 -13.66
C TRP A 179 -1.08 -15.93 -14.89
N VAL A 180 -2.03 -15.02 -15.04
CA VAL A 180 -2.94 -14.92 -16.20
C VAL A 180 -2.78 -13.54 -16.83
N GLU A 181 -2.50 -13.51 -18.13
CA GLU A 181 -2.44 -12.27 -18.90
C GLU A 181 -3.83 -11.81 -19.32
N SER A 182 -4.03 -10.50 -19.36
CA SER A 182 -5.24 -9.88 -19.91
C SER A 182 -4.93 -8.49 -20.44
N ILE A 183 -5.83 -7.97 -21.27
CA ILE A 183 -5.73 -6.63 -21.84
C ILE A 183 -6.92 -5.83 -21.32
N LEU A 184 -6.62 -4.74 -20.62
CA LEU A 184 -7.60 -3.76 -20.19
C LEU A 184 -7.79 -2.72 -21.29
N ILE A 185 -9.02 -2.22 -21.40
CA ILE A 185 -9.46 -1.21 -22.35
C ILE A 185 -9.87 0.02 -21.55
N ALA A 186 -9.17 1.11 -21.80
CA ALA A 186 -9.38 2.37 -21.15
C ALA A 186 -10.48 3.18 -21.84
N THR A 187 -11.19 3.96 -21.02
CA THR A 187 -12.18 4.97 -21.45
C THR A 187 -11.59 6.09 -22.31
N GLY A 188 -10.26 6.18 -22.41
CA GLY A 188 -9.55 7.15 -23.22
C GLY A 188 -8.10 6.76 -23.48
N LYS A 189 -7.34 7.68 -24.08
CA LYS A 189 -5.93 7.46 -24.42
C LYS A 189 -5.05 7.38 -23.17
N LEU A 190 -4.26 6.33 -23.07
CA LEU A 190 -3.26 6.15 -22.03
C LEU A 190 -1.95 6.85 -22.39
N GLY A 191 -1.33 7.44 -21.37
CA GLY A 191 0.02 7.98 -21.42
C GLY A 191 1.02 7.03 -20.76
N ARG A 192 2.25 7.49 -20.56
CA ARG A 192 3.23 6.76 -19.76
C ARG A 192 2.73 6.66 -18.31
N MET A 193 2.67 5.44 -17.78
CA MET A 193 2.33 5.19 -16.39
C MET A 193 3.56 5.27 -15.49
N SER A 194 3.35 5.64 -14.22
CA SER A 194 4.41 5.49 -13.24
C SER A 194 4.70 4.00 -12.99
N SER A 195 5.95 3.69 -12.69
CA SER A 195 6.34 2.40 -12.13
C SER A 195 5.94 2.23 -10.67
N ASP A 196 5.54 3.30 -9.99
CA ASP A 196 5.14 3.25 -8.59
C ASP A 196 4.04 2.21 -8.35
N ALA A 197 4.00 1.65 -7.14
CA ALA A 197 2.92 0.72 -6.80
C ALA A 197 1.56 1.46 -6.90
N PRO A 198 0.52 0.83 -7.43
CA PRO A 198 -0.81 1.40 -7.40
C PRO A 198 -1.28 1.51 -5.95
N LEU A 199 -2.06 2.54 -5.68
CA LEU A 199 -2.87 2.53 -4.48
C LEU A 199 -4.04 1.57 -4.68
N VAL A 200 -4.34 0.76 -3.68
CA VAL A 200 -5.43 -0.20 -3.74
C VAL A 200 -6.45 0.18 -2.68
N ILE A 201 -7.65 0.55 -3.11
CA ILE A 201 -8.72 0.98 -2.21
C ILE A 201 -9.95 0.15 -2.53
N ASN A 202 -10.52 -0.51 -1.51
CA ASN A 202 -11.75 -1.29 -1.62
C ASN A 202 -11.75 -2.29 -2.80
N GLY A 203 -10.59 -2.91 -3.02
CA GLY A 203 -10.42 -3.88 -4.11
C GLY A 203 -10.25 -3.25 -5.50
N VAL A 204 -10.09 -1.94 -5.61
CA VAL A 204 -9.85 -1.23 -6.87
C VAL A 204 -8.41 -0.70 -6.91
N PHE A 205 -7.69 -1.02 -7.99
CA PHE A 205 -6.36 -0.50 -8.28
C PHE A 205 -6.45 0.91 -8.84
N HIS A 206 -5.68 1.83 -8.26
CA HIS A 206 -5.56 3.23 -8.65
C HIS A 206 -4.12 3.49 -9.08
N TRP A 207 -3.87 3.46 -10.39
CA TRP A 207 -2.54 3.78 -10.91
C TRP A 207 -2.43 5.25 -11.26
N HIS A 208 -1.38 5.87 -10.72
CA HIS A 208 -1.02 7.24 -11.00
C HIS A 208 -0.28 7.35 -12.34
N SER A 209 -0.80 8.19 -13.26
CA SER A 209 -0.02 8.70 -14.39
C SER A 209 0.39 10.14 -14.11
N PRO A 210 1.70 10.42 -13.97
CA PRO A 210 2.19 11.73 -13.57
C PRO A 210 1.58 12.89 -14.37
N ASN A 211 0.95 13.82 -13.64
CA ASN A 211 0.40 15.10 -14.13
C ASN A 211 -0.69 14.99 -15.18
N ARG A 212 -1.41 13.85 -15.27
CA ARG A 212 -2.46 13.66 -16.28
C ARG A 212 -3.75 13.11 -15.68
N PHE A 213 -3.69 11.91 -15.13
CA PHE A 213 -4.88 11.18 -14.67
C PHE A 213 -4.50 10.07 -13.69
N VAL A 214 -5.50 9.60 -12.95
CA VAL A 214 -5.49 8.29 -12.29
C VAL A 214 -6.30 7.31 -13.12
N THR A 215 -5.88 6.05 -13.14
CA THR A 215 -6.65 4.97 -13.76
C THR A 215 -7.14 3.97 -12.72
N LEU A 216 -8.40 3.56 -12.84
CA LEU A 216 -9.09 2.66 -11.92
C LEU A 216 -9.36 1.31 -12.59
N TYR A 217 -8.98 0.22 -11.91
CA TYR A 217 -9.26 -1.14 -12.34
C TYR A 217 -9.75 -2.01 -11.19
N ASN A 218 -10.90 -2.65 -11.39
CA ASN A 218 -11.48 -3.58 -10.44
C ASN A 218 -11.34 -5.03 -10.98
N PRO A 219 -10.43 -5.86 -10.44
CA PRO A 219 -10.25 -7.25 -10.86
C PRO A 219 -11.38 -8.19 -10.37
N ASN A 220 -12.35 -7.67 -9.62
CA ASN A 220 -13.52 -8.40 -9.13
C ASN A 220 -14.80 -8.00 -9.88
N ASP A 221 -14.75 -7.01 -10.77
CA ASP A 221 -15.87 -6.67 -11.65
C ASP A 221 -15.99 -7.73 -12.75
N LEU A 222 -16.98 -8.62 -12.64
CA LEU A 222 -17.16 -9.72 -13.58
C LEU A 222 -17.69 -9.25 -14.95
N GLU A 223 -18.55 -8.23 -14.94
CA GLU A 223 -19.18 -7.67 -16.14
C GLU A 223 -18.21 -6.74 -16.89
N GLY A 224 -17.44 -5.95 -16.14
CA GLY A 224 -16.41 -5.03 -16.64
C GLY A 224 -14.98 -5.51 -16.43
N LYS A 225 -14.71 -6.82 -16.50
CA LYS A 225 -13.39 -7.40 -16.16
C LYS A 225 -12.18 -6.83 -16.90
N ASN A 226 -12.41 -6.19 -18.05
CA ASN A 226 -11.38 -5.55 -18.85
C ASN A 226 -11.49 -4.01 -18.86
N HIS A 227 -12.36 -3.42 -18.04
CA HIS A 227 -12.58 -1.96 -18.01
C HIS A 227 -11.46 -1.26 -17.25
N LEU A 228 -10.95 -0.17 -17.83
CA LEU A 228 -10.03 0.74 -17.16
C LEU A 228 -10.60 2.17 -17.20
N GLN A 229 -11.05 2.64 -16.04
CA GLN A 229 -11.61 3.98 -15.93
C GLN A 229 -10.50 5.02 -15.83
N ILE A 230 -10.56 6.10 -16.61
CA ILE A 230 -9.64 7.25 -16.49
C ILE A 230 -10.36 8.37 -15.73
N ILE A 231 -9.65 8.99 -14.79
CA ILE A 231 -10.08 10.19 -14.07
C ILE A 231 -8.97 11.23 -14.20
N GLN A 232 -9.28 12.37 -14.81
CA GLN A 232 -8.32 13.46 -14.96
C GLN A 232 -8.02 14.13 -13.62
N TYR A 233 -6.78 14.54 -13.39
CA TYR A 233 -6.44 15.29 -12.18
C TYR A 233 -7.03 16.71 -12.19
N PRO A 234 -7.41 17.26 -11.02
CA PRO A 234 -8.05 18.59 -10.92
C PRO A 234 -7.17 19.74 -11.45
N ALA A 235 -5.85 19.58 -11.37
CA ALA A 235 -4.88 20.50 -11.93
C ALA A 235 -3.83 19.70 -12.71
N THR A 236 -3.14 20.33 -13.66
CA THR A 236 -1.98 19.75 -14.37
C THR A 236 -0.87 20.78 -14.36
N ARG A 237 0.20 20.53 -13.60
CA ARG A 237 1.39 21.40 -13.55
C ARG A 237 2.65 20.55 -13.57
N PRO A 238 3.78 21.07 -14.08
CA PRO A 238 5.07 20.40 -13.89
C PRO A 238 5.46 20.43 -12.40
N PHE A 239 6.18 19.41 -11.95
CA PHE A 239 6.77 19.30 -10.59
C PHE A 239 5.80 19.23 -9.40
N VAL A 240 4.55 18.82 -9.61
CA VAL A 240 3.60 18.58 -8.51
C VAL A 240 3.71 17.17 -7.95
N SER A 241 3.44 17.02 -6.65
CA SER A 241 3.19 15.72 -6.03
C SER A 241 1.69 15.53 -5.88
N TYR A 242 1.14 14.45 -6.42
CA TYR A 242 -0.21 14.02 -6.10
C TYR A 242 -0.19 12.84 -5.15
N ASN A 243 -1.19 12.81 -4.30
CA ASN A 243 -1.59 11.61 -3.61
C ASN A 243 -3.10 11.47 -3.74
N ILE A 244 -3.57 10.24 -3.86
CA ILE A 244 -5.00 9.92 -3.82
C ILE A 244 -5.22 9.10 -2.56
N CYS A 245 -6.36 9.28 -1.93
CA CYS A 245 -6.92 8.28 -1.05
C CYS A 245 -8.40 8.10 -1.38
N SER A 246 -9.04 7.13 -0.75
CA SER A 246 -10.48 7.11 -0.69
C SER A 246 -10.87 7.06 0.77
N ARG A 247 -11.95 7.76 1.07
CA ARG A 247 -12.49 7.79 2.42
C ARG A 247 -13.14 6.44 2.71
N THR A 248 -12.69 5.78 3.77
CA THR A 248 -13.13 4.42 4.12
C THR A 248 -14.63 4.34 4.41
N SER A 249 -15.28 5.42 4.85
CA SER A 249 -16.69 5.39 5.24
C SER A 249 -17.66 5.34 4.06
N ASP A 250 -17.27 5.86 2.91
CA ASP A 250 -18.18 6.08 1.78
C ASP A 250 -17.54 5.90 0.41
N ASP A 251 -16.30 5.45 0.35
CA ASP A 251 -15.55 5.17 -0.87
C ASP A 251 -15.41 6.39 -1.81
N ILE A 252 -15.54 7.60 -1.24
CA ILE A 252 -15.34 8.83 -1.98
C ILE A 252 -13.85 9.05 -2.22
N LEU A 253 -13.47 9.41 -3.44
CA LEU A 253 -12.09 9.67 -3.81
C LEU A 253 -11.69 11.07 -3.39
N TRP A 254 -10.52 11.15 -2.77
CA TRP A 254 -9.89 12.41 -2.39
C TRP A 254 -8.52 12.49 -3.03
N CYS A 255 -8.16 13.67 -3.49
CA CYS A 255 -6.86 13.94 -4.08
C CYS A 255 -6.21 15.10 -3.34
N GLY A 256 -4.97 14.92 -2.92
CA GLY A 256 -4.13 16.02 -2.45
C GLY A 256 -3.08 16.33 -3.50
N GLN A 257 -2.76 17.61 -3.65
CA GLN A 257 -1.68 18.09 -4.49
C GLN A 257 -0.82 19.07 -3.71
N THR A 258 0.50 18.89 -3.76
CA THR A 258 1.44 19.93 -3.35
C THR A 258 2.14 20.56 -4.55
N TYR A 259 2.27 21.89 -4.50
CA TYR A 259 3.05 22.68 -5.44
C TYR A 259 3.82 23.76 -4.68
N GLY A 260 5.14 23.64 -4.64
CA GLY A 260 5.99 24.46 -3.78
C GLY A 260 5.59 24.30 -2.30
N ARG A 261 4.95 25.34 -1.74
CA ARG A 261 4.47 25.38 -0.35
C ARG A 261 2.96 25.43 -0.21
N ASN A 262 2.23 25.21 -1.31
CA ASN A 262 0.78 25.18 -1.29
C ASN A 262 0.30 23.73 -1.28
N LEU A 263 -0.71 23.45 -0.46
CA LEU A 263 -1.46 22.19 -0.45
C LEU A 263 -2.89 22.49 -0.88
N LYS A 264 -3.39 21.71 -1.83
CA LYS A 264 -4.81 21.70 -2.18
C LYS A 264 -5.36 20.28 -2.04
N ILE A 265 -6.59 20.18 -1.58
CA ILE A 265 -7.29 18.91 -1.37
C ILE A 265 -8.63 19.00 -2.08
N TRP A 266 -8.91 18.01 -2.93
CA TRP A 266 -10.16 17.88 -3.67
C TRP A 266 -10.87 16.58 -3.32
N MET A 267 -12.18 16.60 -3.47
CA MET A 267 -13.06 15.45 -3.40
C MET A 267 -13.67 15.22 -4.79
N LEU A 268 -13.80 13.96 -5.21
CA LEU A 268 -14.56 13.59 -6.40
C LEU A 268 -15.82 12.85 -5.97
N PRO A 269 -17.02 13.43 -6.19
CA PRO A 269 -18.28 12.75 -5.90
C PRO A 269 -18.41 11.45 -6.69
N LYS A 270 -18.95 10.41 -6.04
CA LYS A 270 -19.31 9.15 -6.71
C LYS A 270 -20.73 9.21 -7.25
N SER A 271 -20.96 8.58 -8.40
CA SER A 271 -22.32 8.32 -8.89
C SER A 271 -22.91 7.07 -8.22
N ASP A 272 -24.19 6.78 -8.48
CA ASP A 272 -24.84 5.54 -8.01
C ASP A 272 -24.12 4.28 -8.51
N GLN A 273 -23.47 4.35 -9.69
CA GLN A 273 -22.65 3.28 -10.26
C GLN A 273 -21.16 3.38 -9.85
N GLY A 274 -20.84 4.21 -8.85
CA GLY A 274 -19.48 4.50 -8.44
C GLY A 274 -18.76 5.40 -9.45
N TYR A 275 -17.52 5.04 -9.80
CA TYR A 275 -16.69 5.77 -10.78
C TYR A 275 -16.63 5.12 -12.16
N LYS A 276 -17.21 3.93 -12.34
CA LYS A 276 -17.22 3.24 -13.63
C LYS A 276 -18.13 3.99 -14.60
N ARG A 277 -17.60 4.44 -15.74
CA ARG A 277 -18.33 5.17 -16.78
C ARG A 277 -17.88 4.72 -18.17
N SER A 278 -18.62 5.09 -19.20
CA SER A 278 -18.26 4.84 -20.60
C SER A 278 -17.18 5.81 -21.13
N CYS A 279 -16.99 6.95 -20.47
CA CYS A 279 -16.03 8.00 -20.85
C CYS A 279 -15.10 8.37 -19.67
N ASN A 280 -14.08 9.18 -19.96
CA ASN A 280 -13.20 9.71 -18.93
C ASN A 280 -13.98 10.60 -17.95
N ILE A 281 -13.64 10.54 -16.67
CA ILE A 281 -14.11 11.53 -15.70
C ILE A 281 -13.23 12.78 -15.85
N PRO A 282 -13.82 13.94 -16.21
CA PRO A 282 -13.09 15.16 -16.49
C PRO A 282 -12.67 15.87 -15.19
N LYS A 283 -11.70 16.77 -15.28
CA LYS A 283 -11.11 17.44 -14.11
C LYS A 283 -12.09 18.36 -13.37
N GLU A 284 -13.12 18.83 -14.07
CA GLU A 284 -14.12 19.78 -13.59
C GLU A 284 -15.06 19.16 -12.53
N GLU A 285 -15.14 17.83 -12.45
CA GLU A 285 -15.94 17.14 -11.43
C GLU A 285 -15.28 17.10 -10.05
N TRP A 286 -13.99 17.44 -9.96
CA TRP A 286 -13.33 17.57 -8.67
C TRP A 286 -13.77 18.84 -7.95
N ILE A 287 -14.22 18.68 -6.72
CA ILE A 287 -14.63 19.78 -5.83
C ILE A 287 -13.44 20.11 -4.93
N LEU A 288 -12.95 21.35 -4.97
CA LEU A 288 -11.91 21.82 -4.06
C LEU A 288 -12.49 21.94 -2.65
N MET A 289 -11.89 21.22 -1.70
CA MET A 289 -12.33 21.19 -0.30
C MET A 289 -11.46 22.05 0.59
N HIS A 290 -10.14 21.99 0.40
CA HIS A 290 -9.20 22.77 1.21
C HIS A 290 -8.08 23.35 0.35
N GLU A 291 -7.66 24.56 0.70
CA GLU A 291 -6.48 25.21 0.16
C GLU A 291 -5.66 25.83 1.30
N LEU A 292 -4.44 25.33 1.48
CA LEU A 292 -3.47 25.86 2.41
C LEU A 292 -2.35 26.51 1.60
N THR A 293 -2.17 27.81 1.81
CA THR A 293 -1.09 28.59 1.21
C THR A 293 0.09 28.72 2.16
N SER A 294 1.26 29.06 1.64
CA SER A 294 2.45 29.33 2.46
C SER A 294 2.20 30.31 3.61
N ASN A 295 1.40 31.34 3.37
CA ASN A 295 1.06 32.35 4.37
C ASN A 295 0.19 31.80 5.50
N SER A 296 -0.62 30.78 5.21
CA SER A 296 -1.47 30.10 6.20
C SER A 296 -0.68 29.21 7.15
N LEU A 297 0.58 28.85 6.80
CA LEU A 297 1.43 27.92 7.55
C LEU A 297 2.53 28.66 8.36
N ASN A 298 2.48 30.00 8.43
CA ASN A 298 3.63 30.83 8.80
C ASN A 298 3.98 30.81 10.31
N ASN A 299 3.02 30.54 11.20
CA ASN A 299 3.30 30.44 12.65
C ASN A 299 3.97 29.10 13.03
N ASP A 300 3.61 28.01 12.35
CA ASP A 300 4.24 26.68 12.54
C ASP A 300 5.56 26.54 11.76
N TYR A 301 5.84 27.47 10.86
CA TYR A 301 7.08 27.52 10.07
C TYR A 301 8.35 27.71 10.92
N LEU A 302 8.24 28.34 12.10
CA LEU A 302 9.33 28.43 13.06
C LEU A 302 9.73 27.05 13.61
N MET A 303 8.75 26.16 13.85
CA MET A 303 9.01 24.78 14.25
C MET A 303 9.74 24.04 13.12
N ILE A 304 9.24 24.16 11.89
CA ILE A 304 9.85 23.57 10.68
C ILE A 304 11.30 24.08 10.49
N ARG A 305 11.54 25.39 10.67
CA ARG A 305 12.88 25.99 10.57
C ARG A 305 13.83 25.51 11.68
N LYS A 306 13.37 25.35 12.92
CA LYS A 306 14.21 24.85 14.02
C LYS A 306 14.67 23.40 13.78
N THR A 307 13.86 22.58 13.09
CA THR A 307 14.28 21.23 12.67
C THR A 307 15.31 21.23 11.54
N ARG A 308 15.41 22.33 10.74
CA ARG A 308 16.30 22.43 9.56
C ARG A 308 17.81 22.42 9.88
N ALA A 309 18.23 22.57 11.13
CA ALA A 309 19.66 22.61 11.47
C ALA A 309 20.42 21.29 11.16
N ARG A 310 19.74 20.23 10.71
CA ARG A 310 20.31 18.87 10.57
C ARG A 310 20.54 18.37 9.13
N LEU A 311 20.23 19.11 8.06
CA LEU A 311 20.29 18.56 6.68
C LEU A 311 20.92 19.52 5.64
N HIS A 312 21.70 18.96 4.73
CA HIS A 312 22.42 19.60 3.60
C HIS A 312 21.55 19.83 2.34
N ASP A 313 20.23 19.65 2.40
CA ASP A 313 19.35 19.74 1.21
C ASP A 313 18.72 21.14 1.05
N PHE A 314 18.92 21.75 -0.12
CA PHE A 314 18.42 23.08 -0.46
C PHE A 314 16.93 23.09 -0.86
N ARG A 315 16.29 21.91 -1.04
CA ARG A 315 14.87 21.85 -1.40
C ARG A 315 13.96 22.04 -0.18
N THR A 316 13.20 23.13 -0.19
CA THR A 316 12.23 23.49 0.88
C THR A 316 10.77 23.19 0.52
N ASP A 317 10.56 22.37 -0.52
CA ASP A 317 9.22 22.07 -1.04
C ASP A 317 8.49 21.04 -0.17
N LEU A 318 7.18 21.24 -0.03
CA LEU A 318 6.30 20.28 0.63
C LEU A 318 6.13 19.06 -0.26
N THR A 319 6.57 17.90 0.21
CA THR A 319 6.31 16.63 -0.45
C THR A 319 5.14 15.95 0.23
N LEU A 320 3.99 15.88 -0.45
CA LEU A 320 2.84 15.11 0.02
C LEU A 320 3.19 13.62 0.12
N ILE A 321 2.96 13.02 1.30
CA ILE A 321 3.16 11.59 1.53
C ILE A 321 1.84 10.85 1.34
N ALA A 322 0.79 11.27 2.06
CA ALA A 322 -0.50 10.61 2.03
C ALA A 322 -1.61 11.48 2.61
N LEU A 323 -2.84 11.19 2.19
CA LEU A 323 -4.04 11.61 2.90
C LEU A 323 -4.45 10.49 3.86
N ASN A 324 -4.98 10.84 5.02
CA ASN A 324 -5.54 9.87 5.94
C ASN A 324 -6.86 9.31 5.34
N PRO A 325 -6.99 7.98 5.19
CA PRO A 325 -8.17 7.39 4.54
C PRO A 325 -9.45 7.46 5.37
N TRP A 326 -9.41 7.81 6.66
CA TRP A 326 -10.62 7.99 7.48
C TRP A 326 -11.05 9.45 7.57
N ASN A 327 -10.09 10.35 7.63
CA ASN A 327 -10.34 11.78 7.55
C ASN A 327 -9.38 12.42 6.52
N PRO A 328 -9.79 12.56 5.26
CA PRO A 328 -8.95 13.13 4.20
C PRO A 328 -8.49 14.58 4.41
N SER A 329 -9.10 15.31 5.35
CA SER A 329 -8.62 16.61 5.80
C SER A 329 -7.31 16.50 6.59
N ILE A 330 -7.00 15.33 7.14
CA ILE A 330 -5.71 15.03 7.78
C ILE A 330 -4.73 14.54 6.70
N VAL A 331 -3.64 15.26 6.53
CA VAL A 331 -2.62 15.01 5.51
C VAL A 331 -1.25 14.83 6.15
N PHE A 332 -0.46 13.92 5.58
CA PHE A 332 0.93 13.71 5.94
C PHE A 332 1.81 14.25 4.81
N PHE A 333 2.78 15.09 5.17
CA PHE A 333 3.77 15.61 4.23
C PHE A 333 5.16 15.62 4.87
N LYS A 334 6.20 15.68 4.04
CA LYS A 334 7.57 15.85 4.49
C LYS A 334 8.25 17.09 3.94
N ILE A 335 9.22 17.57 4.70
CA ILE A 335 10.21 18.57 4.32
C ILE A 335 11.57 17.98 4.68
N GLY A 336 12.40 17.70 3.68
CA GLY A 336 13.56 16.82 3.88
C GLY A 336 13.10 15.45 4.40
N GLU A 337 13.67 15.02 5.52
CA GLU A 337 13.36 13.74 6.19
C GLU A 337 12.42 13.89 7.40
N THR A 338 11.92 15.11 7.66
CA THR A 338 10.98 15.38 8.74
C THR A 338 9.55 15.24 8.24
N ILE A 339 8.72 14.49 8.96
CA ILE A 339 7.31 14.29 8.63
C ILE A 339 6.43 15.14 9.53
N PHE A 340 5.42 15.73 8.92
CA PHE A 340 4.37 16.49 9.58
C PHE A 340 3.02 15.89 9.27
N LYS A 341 2.12 16.01 10.24
CA LYS A 341 0.69 15.77 10.09
C LYS A 341 0.02 17.13 10.15
N CYS A 342 -0.83 17.42 9.18
CA CYS A 342 -1.62 18.65 9.18
C CYS A 342 -3.09 18.32 9.11
N ASN A 343 -3.90 19.02 9.90
CA ASN A 343 -5.33 19.05 9.71
C ASN A 343 -5.67 20.28 8.85
N ALA A 344 -6.16 20.07 7.64
CA ALA A 344 -6.46 21.13 6.69
C ALA A 344 -7.66 22.00 7.06
N GLU A 345 -8.56 21.50 7.93
CA GLU A 345 -9.70 22.27 8.46
C GLU A 345 -9.23 23.23 9.55
N THR A 346 -8.52 22.72 10.55
CA THR A 346 -8.05 23.54 11.69
C THR A 346 -6.74 24.26 11.42
N LYS A 347 -6.06 23.89 10.33
CA LYS A 347 -4.72 24.37 9.92
C LYS A 347 -3.60 24.05 10.92
N LEU A 348 -3.86 23.16 11.88
CA LEU A 348 -2.86 22.74 12.86
C LEU A 348 -1.84 21.79 12.23
N ILE A 349 -0.56 22.02 12.51
CA ILE A 349 0.55 21.16 12.09
C ILE A 349 1.21 20.53 13.30
N GLU A 350 1.38 19.22 13.26
CA GLU A 350 2.02 18.43 14.30
C GLU A 350 3.25 17.73 13.72
N LEU A 351 4.33 17.72 14.49
CA LEU A 351 5.51 16.90 14.17
C LEU A 351 5.16 15.42 14.37
N VAL A 352 5.43 14.59 13.36
CA VAL A 352 5.27 13.14 13.47
C VAL A 352 6.60 12.54 13.89
N GLN A 353 6.63 12.01 15.11
CA GLN A 353 7.82 11.35 15.65
C GLN A 353 7.80 9.85 15.36
N PHE A 354 8.93 9.35 14.87
CA PHE A 354 9.14 7.94 14.56
C PHE A 354 10.52 7.49 15.06
N SER A 355 10.65 6.18 15.28
CA SER A 355 11.89 5.53 15.66
C SER A 355 12.70 5.15 14.41
N GLY A 356 14.03 5.24 14.52
CA GLY A 356 14.97 4.87 13.47
C GLY A 356 15.50 6.06 12.67
N ILE A 357 16.48 5.77 11.82
CA ILE A 357 17.15 6.77 10.98
C ILE A 357 16.72 6.52 9.52
N PRO A 358 16.08 7.50 8.86
CA PRO A 358 15.77 7.42 7.44
C PRO A 358 17.04 7.26 6.61
N ILE A 359 16.96 6.53 5.52
CA ILE A 359 18.03 6.49 4.54
C ILE A 359 18.01 7.81 3.78
N ALA A 360 19.14 8.51 3.77
CA ALA A 360 19.41 9.64 2.92
C ALA A 360 20.54 9.26 1.97
N ASP A 361 20.20 9.05 0.70
CA ASP A 361 21.18 8.87 -0.37
C ASP A 361 20.90 9.94 -1.42
N PRO A 362 21.86 10.85 -1.69
CA PRO A 362 21.65 11.95 -2.62
C PRO A 362 21.42 11.49 -4.06
N TYR A 363 21.78 10.24 -4.40
CA TYR A 363 21.58 9.66 -5.73
C TYR A 363 20.27 8.89 -5.86
N LEU A 364 19.60 8.58 -4.74
CA LEU A 364 18.36 7.81 -4.73
C LEU A 364 17.18 8.61 -4.21
N LYS A 365 16.10 8.59 -4.98
CA LYS A 365 14.80 9.09 -4.51
C LYS A 365 14.09 7.98 -3.74
N TYR A 366 13.69 8.27 -2.51
CA TYR A 366 12.88 7.38 -1.69
C TYR A 366 11.42 7.83 -1.62
N SER A 367 10.51 6.89 -1.84
CA SER A 367 9.10 7.06 -1.57
C SER A 367 8.81 6.64 -0.12
N TRP A 368 7.97 7.41 0.54
CA TRP A 368 7.50 7.14 1.89
C TRP A 368 6.05 6.66 1.80
N ILE A 369 5.77 5.48 2.33
CA ILE A 369 4.45 4.85 2.24
C ILE A 369 3.93 4.67 3.66
N PRO A 370 2.80 5.31 4.04
CA PRO A 370 2.24 5.11 5.37
C PRO A 370 1.81 3.66 5.55
N TYR A 371 2.07 3.11 6.73
CA TYR A 371 1.61 1.80 7.14
C TYR A 371 0.58 1.93 8.23
N PHE A 372 -0.66 1.66 7.89
CA PHE A 372 -1.77 1.65 8.83
C PHE A 372 -1.98 0.24 9.40
N GLU A 373 -2.47 0.20 10.63
CA GLU A 373 -2.86 -1.05 11.26
C GLU A 373 -3.92 -1.75 10.41
N SER A 374 -3.67 -3.02 10.10
CA SER A 374 -4.64 -3.81 9.36
C SER A 374 -5.71 -4.31 10.31
N GLN A 375 -6.95 -4.00 9.96
CA GLN A 375 -8.12 -4.39 10.73
C GLN A 375 -8.35 -5.91 10.69
N ARG A 376 -7.90 -6.62 9.64
CA ARG A 376 -8.49 -7.92 9.26
C ARG A 376 -7.61 -9.16 9.47
N ILE A 377 -6.57 -9.09 10.30
CA ILE A 377 -5.61 -10.20 10.36
C ILE A 377 -6.08 -11.32 11.28
N LEU A 378 -6.78 -12.30 10.73
CA LEU A 378 -6.67 -13.69 11.18
C LEU A 378 -6.45 -14.55 9.95
N CYS A 379 -5.24 -14.50 9.41
CA CYS A 379 -4.88 -15.35 8.28
C CYS A 379 -3.53 -15.97 8.58
N GLN A 380 -3.47 -17.29 8.64
CA GLN A 380 -2.20 -18.02 8.58
C GLN A 380 -1.74 -18.12 7.12
N SER A 381 -2.71 -18.17 6.19
CA SER A 381 -2.54 -18.50 4.78
C SER A 381 -1.85 -19.85 4.58
N GLN A 382 -2.02 -20.44 3.41
CA GLN A 382 -1.42 -21.70 2.98
C GLN A 382 0.11 -21.65 2.83
N LEU A 383 0.81 -20.95 3.72
CA LEU A 383 2.27 -20.94 3.78
C LEU A 383 2.85 -22.33 4.08
N GLU A 384 2.06 -23.21 4.70
CA GLU A 384 2.45 -24.59 4.99
C GLU A 384 2.60 -25.46 3.74
N LYS A 385 1.96 -25.14 2.61
CA LYS A 385 2.05 -25.97 1.39
C LYS A 385 3.31 -25.76 0.56
N LEU A 386 4.11 -24.73 0.88
CA LEU A 386 5.41 -24.46 0.28
C LEU A 386 6.35 -23.87 1.34
N GLU A 387 6.45 -24.51 2.51
CA GLU A 387 7.51 -24.18 3.47
C GLU A 387 8.86 -24.49 2.82
N THR A 388 9.43 -23.43 2.25
CA THR A 388 10.84 -23.39 1.94
C THR A 388 11.44 -22.52 3.03
N ASN A 389 12.24 -23.13 3.92
CA ASN A 389 13.11 -22.37 4.82
C ASN A 389 14.05 -21.51 3.96
N LEU A 390 13.61 -20.28 3.66
CA LEU A 390 14.32 -19.32 2.83
C LEU A 390 15.59 -18.83 3.53
N GLU A 391 15.59 -18.77 4.87
CA GLU A 391 16.78 -18.45 5.65
C GLU A 391 17.90 -19.47 5.40
N ASN A 392 17.60 -20.78 5.49
CA ASN A 392 18.58 -21.84 5.20
C ASN A 392 19.04 -21.87 3.73
N ARG A 393 18.17 -21.54 2.77
CA ARG A 393 18.54 -21.51 1.35
C ARG A 393 19.40 -20.32 0.96
N VAL A 394 19.25 -19.17 1.64
CA VAL A 394 20.09 -17.99 1.39
C VAL A 394 21.49 -18.21 1.98
N THR A 395 21.59 -18.79 3.19
CA THR A 395 22.88 -19.21 3.76
C THR A 395 23.54 -20.29 2.90
N ASP A 396 22.83 -21.35 2.48
CA ASP A 396 23.39 -22.39 1.61
C ASP A 396 23.89 -21.85 0.26
N LYS A 397 23.24 -20.83 -0.29
CA LYS A 397 23.61 -20.22 -1.57
C LYS A 397 24.79 -19.25 -1.42
N LEU A 398 24.89 -18.56 -0.29
CA LEU A 398 26.06 -17.75 0.07
C LEU A 398 27.27 -18.64 0.38
N GLU A 399 27.09 -19.74 1.10
CA GLU A 399 28.15 -20.71 1.39
C GLU A 399 28.64 -21.43 0.13
N ARG A 400 27.74 -21.84 -0.78
CA ARG A 400 28.14 -22.41 -2.08
C ARG A 400 28.92 -21.43 -2.94
N ASN A 401 28.56 -20.16 -2.93
CA ASN A 401 29.30 -19.12 -3.63
C ASN A 401 30.66 -18.87 -2.96
N MET A 402 30.78 -18.94 -1.63
CA MET A 402 32.09 -18.79 -0.96
C MET A 402 33.03 -19.99 -1.19
N ARG A 403 32.50 -21.21 -1.37
CA ARG A 403 33.30 -22.41 -1.70
C ARG A 403 33.73 -22.51 -3.17
N GLN A 404 33.24 -21.64 -4.06
CA GLN A 404 33.72 -21.55 -5.44
C GLN A 404 34.87 -20.55 -5.63
N TRP A 405 35.25 -19.85 -4.56
CA TRP A 405 36.35 -18.87 -4.53
C TRP A 405 37.46 -19.23 -3.52
N MET A 406 37.41 -20.45 -2.97
CA MET A 406 38.53 -21.15 -2.33
C MET A 406 38.81 -22.39 -3.15
#